data_AF-A0AAU2X5J1-F1
#
_entry.id   AF-A0AAU2X5J1-F1
#
_cell.length_a   1.000
_cell.length_b   1.000
_cell.length_c   1.000
_cell.angle_alpha   90.00
_cell.angle_beta   90.00
_cell.angle_gamma   90.00
#
_symmetry.space_group_name_H-M   'P 1'
#
loop_
_entity.id
_entity.type
_entity.pdbx_description
1 polymer ?
#
loop_
_entity_poly.entity_id
_entity_poly.type
_entity_poly.pdbx_seq_one_letter_code
_entity_poly.pdbx_strand_id
1 'polypeptide(L)'
;MYHRSSFPGRGTIVERHQFIGEARGSGVMVLRLLARRGVAVSEDDKQRVHDCIDLDLIDLWFDRAFTAETIDEVFLGRGTLEEESGILGRIIGRRDFVLRLLEGRGVAVSDAAKLRVLECVDPDTLDVWFERAITARSTAEVFGDRPA
;
A
#
# COMPACT_ATOMS: atom_id res chain seq x y z
N MET A 1 46.43 21.29 7.44
CA MET A 1 46.18 19.85 7.61
C MET A 1 44.67 19.64 7.65
N TYR A 2 44.09 19.10 6.57
CA TYR A 2 42.68 18.73 6.53
C TYR A 2 42.51 17.38 7.22
N HIS A 3 41.82 17.34 8.37
CA HIS A 3 41.30 16.08 8.91
C HIS A 3 39.91 15.88 8.32
N ARG A 4 39.83 15.17 7.19
CA ARG A 4 38.55 14.73 6.62
C ARG A 4 38.07 13.57 7.49
N SER A 5 37.14 13.85 8.40
CA SER A 5 36.41 12.80 9.11
C SER A 5 35.66 11.97 8.08
N SER A 6 36.17 10.77 7.79
CA SER A 6 35.49 9.77 7.00
C SER A 6 34.29 9.29 7.81
N PHE A 7 33.13 9.90 7.57
CA PHE A 7 31.84 9.38 8.04
C PHE A 7 31.63 8.01 7.39
N PRO A 8 31.28 6.94 8.15
CA PRO A 8 31.19 5.60 7.61
C PRO A 8 30.03 5.50 6.60
N GLY A 9 30.36 5.00 5.41
CA GLY A 9 29.47 4.89 4.26
C GLY A 9 28.72 3.56 4.17
N ARG A 10 27.59 3.63 3.45
CA ARG A 10 26.79 2.58 2.79
C ARG A 10 27.22 1.12 3.05
N GLY A 11 26.32 0.35 3.69
CA GLY A 11 26.34 -1.11 3.71
C GLY A 11 26.66 -1.76 5.08
N THR A 12 26.63 -0.99 6.17
CA THR A 12 26.99 -1.51 7.50
C THR A 12 25.94 -2.50 8.05
N ILE A 13 26.36 -3.37 8.98
CA ILE A 13 25.49 -4.33 9.68
C ILE A 13 24.29 -3.62 10.33
N VAL A 14 24.47 -2.38 10.80
CA VAL A 14 23.43 -1.56 11.43
C VAL A 14 22.31 -1.19 10.45
N GLU A 15 22.65 -0.71 9.25
CA GLU A 15 21.66 -0.41 8.20
C GLU A 15 20.85 -1.67 7.84
N ARG A 16 21.52 -2.81 7.66
CA ARG A 16 20.85 -4.09 7.36
C ARG A 16 19.87 -4.53 8.46
N HIS A 17 20.23 -4.39 9.73
CA HIS A 17 19.34 -4.74 10.84
C HIS A 17 18.17 -3.75 10.98
N GLN A 18 18.39 -2.48 10.65
CA GLN A 18 17.34 -1.46 10.64
C GLN A 18 16.29 -1.75 9.56
N PHE A 19 16.70 -2.04 8.32
CA PHE A 19 15.79 -2.42 7.24
C PHE A 19 14.95 -3.67 7.58
N ILE A 20 15.56 -4.69 8.20
CA ILE A 20 14.83 -5.88 8.65
C ILE A 20 13.85 -5.53 9.78
N GLY A 21 14.24 -4.65 10.70
CA GLY A 21 13.38 -4.17 11.77
C GLY A 21 12.16 -3.40 11.25
N GLU A 22 12.36 -2.55 10.24
CA GLU A 22 11.30 -1.80 9.57
C GLU A 22 10.34 -2.73 8.84
N ALA A 23 10.84 -3.66 8.02
CA ALA A 23 10.00 -4.62 7.30
C ALA A 23 9.16 -5.48 8.27
N ARG A 24 9.77 -6.00 9.33
CA ARG A 24 9.04 -6.75 10.37
C ARG A 24 8.00 -5.88 11.07
N GLY A 25 8.35 -4.64 11.40
CA GLY A 25 7.43 -3.67 12.01
C GLY A 25 6.20 -3.42 11.13
N SER A 26 6.42 -3.13 9.85
CA SER A 26 5.36 -2.91 8.86
C SER A 26 4.51 -4.17 8.64
N GLY A 27 5.13 -5.35 8.54
CA GLY A 27 4.42 -6.62 8.43
C GLY A 27 3.50 -6.91 9.63
N VAL A 28 3.98 -6.62 10.85
CA VAL A 28 3.14 -6.72 12.07
C VAL A 28 1.94 -5.76 12.00
N MET A 29 2.09 -4.58 11.39
CA MET A 29 0.99 -3.64 11.21
C MET A 29 -0.07 -4.15 10.24
N VAL A 30 0.31 -4.85 9.16
CA VAL A 30 -0.63 -5.55 8.27
C VAL A 30 -1.48 -6.55 9.04
N LEU A 31 -0.84 -7.44 9.80
CA LEU A 31 -1.54 -8.48 10.58
C LEU A 31 -2.47 -7.87 11.64
N ARG A 32 -2.03 -6.79 12.31
CA ARG A 32 -2.86 -6.07 13.28
C ARG A 32 -4.09 -5.44 12.65
N LEU A 33 -3.96 -4.86 11.46
CA LEU A 33 -5.07 -4.28 10.72
C LEU A 33 -6.09 -5.35 10.32
N LEU A 34 -5.63 -6.48 9.77
CA LEU A 34 -6.49 -7.61 9.41
C LEU A 34 -7.24 -8.18 10.62
N ALA A 35 -6.55 -8.34 11.76
CA ALA A 35 -7.18 -8.78 13.00
C ALA A 35 -8.28 -7.81 13.47
N ARG A 36 -8.05 -6.48 13.37
CA ARG A 36 -9.07 -5.47 13.72
C ARG A 36 -10.29 -5.51 12.81
N ARG A 37 -10.11 -5.94 11.56
CA ARG A 37 -11.18 -6.11 10.58
C ARG A 37 -11.86 -7.47 10.67
N GLY A 38 -11.38 -8.37 11.53
CA GLY A 38 -11.92 -9.73 11.67
C GLY A 38 -11.55 -10.68 10.54
N VAL A 39 -10.53 -10.34 9.72
CA VAL A 39 -10.03 -11.23 8.66
C VAL A 39 -9.17 -12.32 9.31
N ALA A 40 -9.56 -13.58 9.10
CA ALA A 40 -8.81 -14.72 9.60
C ALA A 40 -7.51 -14.91 8.81
N VAL A 41 -6.40 -15.12 9.52
CA VAL A 41 -5.06 -15.32 8.94
C VAL A 41 -4.48 -16.61 9.52
N SER A 42 -4.07 -17.54 8.65
CA SER A 42 -3.44 -18.80 9.05
C SER A 42 -2.05 -18.56 9.65
N GLU A 43 -1.50 -19.53 10.38
CA GLU A 43 -0.12 -19.41 10.89
C GLU A 43 0.91 -19.37 9.76
N ASP A 44 0.67 -20.09 8.67
CA ASP A 44 1.54 -20.08 7.48
C ASP A 44 1.56 -18.68 6.83
N ASP A 45 0.41 -18.01 6.75
CA ASP A 45 0.31 -16.65 6.21
C ASP A 45 0.93 -15.61 7.13
N LYS A 46 0.81 -15.78 8.46
CA LYS A 46 1.53 -14.93 9.42
C LYS A 46 3.03 -15.07 9.26
N GLN A 47 3.51 -16.30 9.10
CA GLN A 47 4.93 -16.59 8.88
C GLN A 47 5.41 -15.94 7.58
N ARG A 48 4.62 -16.04 6.50
CA ARG A 48 4.90 -15.37 5.22
C ARG A 48 5.04 -13.85 5.38
N VAL A 49 4.17 -13.20 6.14
CA VAL A 49 4.27 -11.75 6.39
C VAL A 49 5.50 -11.41 7.23
N HIS A 50 5.78 -12.21 8.26
CA HIS A 50 6.92 -12.00 9.15
C HIS A 50 8.28 -12.14 8.45
N ASP A 51 8.39 -13.06 7.50
CA ASP A 51 9.64 -13.34 6.79
C ASP A 51 9.84 -12.44 5.57
N CYS A 52 8.83 -11.67 5.19
CA CYS A 52 8.95 -10.69 4.13
C CYS A 52 9.88 -9.55 4.55
N ILE A 53 10.88 -9.27 3.73
CA ILE A 53 11.82 -8.13 3.89
C ILE A 53 11.67 -7.10 2.76
N ASP A 54 10.74 -7.32 1.84
CA ASP A 54 10.42 -6.41 0.75
C ASP A 54 9.41 -5.37 1.25
N LEU A 55 9.90 -4.16 1.55
CA LEU A 55 9.09 -3.07 2.08
C LEU A 55 7.98 -2.64 1.11
N ASP A 56 8.27 -2.57 -0.20
CA ASP A 56 7.28 -2.18 -1.20
C ASP A 56 6.11 -3.17 -1.25
N LEU A 57 6.44 -4.47 -1.11
CA LEU A 57 5.43 -5.52 -1.05
C LEU A 57 4.61 -5.45 0.25
N ILE A 58 5.25 -5.14 1.38
CA ILE A 58 4.56 -5.02 2.67
C ILE A 58 3.65 -3.78 2.69
N ASP A 59 4.08 -2.66 2.12
CA ASP A 59 3.25 -1.46 1.99
C ASP A 59 2.04 -1.72 1.11
N LEU A 60 2.22 -2.46 0.01
CA LEU A 60 1.11 -2.91 -0.83
C LEU A 60 0.12 -3.81 -0.06
N TRP A 61 0.62 -4.73 0.77
CA TRP A 61 -0.23 -5.55 1.64
C TRP A 61 -0.95 -4.70 2.70
N PHE A 62 -0.30 -3.69 3.23
CA PHE A 62 -0.89 -2.76 4.20
C PHE A 62 -2.06 -2.00 3.58
N ASP A 63 -1.89 -1.44 2.38
CA ASP A 63 -2.95 -0.74 1.66
C ASP A 63 -4.15 -1.64 1.38
N ARG A 64 -3.90 -2.90 0.97
CA ARG A 64 -4.95 -3.90 0.74
C ARG A 64 -5.71 -4.28 2.00
N ALA A 65 -5.00 -4.38 3.12
CA ALA A 65 -5.58 -4.80 4.37
C ALA A 65 -6.68 -3.85 4.89
N PHE A 66 -6.81 -2.63 4.35
CA PHE A 66 -7.95 -1.74 4.64
C PHE A 66 -9.29 -2.24 4.09
N THR A 67 -9.29 -2.93 2.95
CA THR A 67 -10.53 -3.33 2.27
C THR A 67 -10.67 -4.83 2.04
N ALA A 68 -9.56 -5.58 2.00
CA ALA A 68 -9.56 -7.02 1.75
C ALA A 68 -10.50 -7.80 2.68
N GLU A 69 -11.34 -8.68 2.15
CA GLU A 69 -12.22 -9.54 2.96
C GLU A 69 -11.50 -10.82 3.40
N THR A 70 -10.45 -11.20 2.69
CA THR A 70 -9.64 -12.40 2.94
C THR A 70 -8.14 -12.08 2.93
N ILE A 71 -7.34 -12.95 3.54
CA ILE A 71 -5.88 -12.85 3.45
C ILE A 71 -5.36 -13.05 2.02
N ASP A 72 -6.03 -13.88 1.22
CA ASP A 72 -5.68 -14.11 -0.17
C ASP A 72 -5.74 -12.82 -0.98
N GLU A 73 -6.77 -11.99 -0.76
CA GLU A 73 -6.91 -10.67 -1.38
C GLU A 73 -5.76 -9.72 -1.05
N VAL A 74 -5.18 -9.82 0.15
CA VAL A 74 -3.99 -9.05 0.54
C VAL A 74 -2.78 -9.51 -0.28
N PHE A 75 -2.65 -10.81 -0.47
CA PHE A 75 -1.53 -11.40 -1.20
C PHE A 75 -1.68 -11.40 -2.72
N LEU A 76 -2.81 -10.92 -3.27
CA LEU A 76 -3.05 -10.82 -4.72
C LEU A 76 -2.03 -9.92 -5.42
N GLY A 77 -0.86 -10.44 -5.80
CA GLY A 77 0.16 -9.68 -6.52
C GLY A 77 1.54 -9.86 -5.94
N ARG A 78 2.16 -10.98 -6.34
CA ARG A 78 3.56 -11.17 -6.81
C ARG A 78 3.77 -12.69 -6.94
N GLY A 79 2.90 -13.32 -7.71
CA GLY A 79 2.94 -14.75 -8.00
C GLY A 79 2.20 -14.97 -9.31
N THR A 80 2.92 -15.42 -10.34
CA THR A 80 2.45 -15.77 -11.69
C THR A 80 1.83 -14.62 -12.48
N LEU A 81 2.68 -13.88 -13.19
CA LEU A 81 2.64 -13.62 -14.63
C LEU A 81 3.75 -12.59 -14.93
N GLU A 82 4.74 -13.05 -15.70
CA GLU A 82 5.67 -12.34 -16.58
C GLU A 82 6.03 -10.86 -16.26
N GLU A 83 7.33 -10.63 -16.13
CA GLU A 83 8.05 -9.47 -15.59
C GLU A 83 7.83 -8.09 -16.28
N GLU A 84 6.73 -7.83 -16.98
CA GLU A 84 6.56 -6.61 -17.78
C GLU A 84 5.71 -5.47 -17.16
N SER A 85 5.31 -5.51 -15.88
CA SER A 85 4.36 -4.50 -15.38
C SER A 85 4.51 -4.07 -13.92
N GLY A 86 5.72 -3.69 -13.49
CA GLY A 86 5.91 -3.05 -12.18
C GLY A 86 5.07 -1.77 -12.00
N ILE A 87 5.17 -0.83 -12.94
CA ILE A 87 4.43 0.45 -12.87
C ILE A 87 2.95 0.27 -13.19
N LEU A 88 2.62 -0.47 -14.26
CA LEU A 88 1.24 -0.66 -14.66
C LEU A 88 0.45 -1.47 -13.61
N GLY A 89 1.08 -2.46 -12.98
CA GLY A 89 0.49 -3.19 -11.85
C GLY A 89 0.24 -2.29 -10.64
N ARG A 90 1.16 -1.37 -10.32
CA ARG A 90 0.96 -0.35 -9.27
C ARG A 90 -0.21 0.57 -9.60
N ILE A 91 -0.30 1.06 -10.84
CA ILE A 91 -1.39 1.94 -11.30
C ILE A 91 -2.73 1.22 -11.18
N ILE A 92 -2.87 0.02 -11.77
CA ILE A 92 -4.12 -0.74 -11.74
C ILE A 92 -4.51 -1.06 -10.30
N GLY A 93 -3.58 -1.57 -9.50
CA GLY A 93 -3.85 -1.87 -8.09
C GLY A 93 -4.29 -0.65 -7.29
N ARG A 94 -3.64 0.51 -7.50
CA ARG A 94 -3.99 1.73 -6.77
C ARG A 94 -5.35 2.29 -7.19
N ARG A 95 -5.72 2.21 -8.47
CA ARG A 95 -7.07 2.56 -8.95
C ARG A 95 -8.14 1.75 -8.23
N ASP A 96 -7.93 0.44 -8.15
CA ASP A 96 -8.85 -0.48 -7.47
C ASP A 96 -8.95 -0.17 -5.97
N PHE A 97 -7.84 0.15 -5.29
CA PHE A 97 -7.86 0.50 -3.87
C PHE A 97 -8.60 1.79 -3.58
N VAL A 98 -8.40 2.83 -4.38
CA VAL A 98 -9.15 4.09 -4.21
C VAL A 98 -10.65 3.83 -4.29
N LEU A 99 -11.10 3.07 -5.30
CA LEU A 99 -12.52 2.80 -5.48
C LEU A 99 -13.10 1.91 -4.37
N ARG A 100 -12.43 0.80 -4.03
CA ARG A 100 -12.87 -0.10 -2.94
C ARG A 100 -12.88 0.58 -1.58
N LEU A 101 -11.92 1.45 -1.31
CA LEU A 101 -11.85 2.20 -0.05
C LEU A 101 -13.01 3.18 0.07
N LEU A 102 -13.36 3.88 -1.01
CA LEU A 102 -14.51 4.79 -1.02
C LEU A 102 -15.82 4.03 -0.86
N GLU A 103 -15.99 2.91 -1.56
CA GLU A 103 -17.16 2.04 -1.43
C GLU A 103 -17.29 1.48 -0.01
N GLY A 104 -16.21 0.91 0.55
CA GLY A 104 -16.20 0.37 1.91
C GLY A 104 -16.46 1.42 2.99
N ARG A 105 -16.18 2.69 2.70
CA ARG A 105 -16.50 3.83 3.57
C ARG A 105 -17.88 4.43 3.31
N GLY A 106 -18.64 3.92 2.34
CA GLY A 106 -19.95 4.44 1.96
C GLY A 106 -19.92 5.81 1.29
N VAL A 107 -18.77 6.22 0.72
CA VAL A 107 -18.65 7.46 -0.04
C VAL A 107 -19.19 7.23 -1.44
N ALA A 108 -20.22 7.97 -1.83
CA ALA A 108 -20.84 7.83 -3.15
C ALA A 108 -19.86 8.21 -4.27
N VAL A 109 -19.60 7.27 -5.18
CA VAL A 109 -18.73 7.47 -6.35
C VAL A 109 -19.57 7.52 -7.62
N SER A 110 -19.70 8.71 -8.21
CA SER A 110 -20.34 8.88 -9.54
C SER A 110 -19.56 8.19 -10.65
N ASP A 111 -20.20 7.86 -11.77
CA ASP A 111 -19.52 7.24 -12.92
C ASP A 111 -18.40 8.12 -13.50
N ALA A 112 -18.56 9.44 -13.49
CA ALA A 112 -17.50 10.37 -13.90
C ALA A 112 -16.28 10.29 -12.96
N ALA A 113 -16.50 10.16 -11.65
CA ALA A 113 -15.43 9.98 -10.67
C ALA A 113 -14.75 8.60 -10.82
N LYS A 114 -15.52 7.54 -11.07
CA LYS A 114 -14.98 6.19 -11.36
C LYS A 114 -14.08 6.22 -12.59
N LEU A 115 -14.56 6.83 -13.68
CA LEU A 115 -13.82 6.95 -14.93
C LEU A 115 -12.51 7.74 -14.72
N ARG A 116 -12.57 8.87 -14.00
CA ARG A 116 -11.39 9.68 -13.66
C ARG A 116 -10.32 8.86 -12.91
N VAL A 117 -10.73 7.99 -11.99
CA VAL A 117 -9.80 7.07 -11.32
C VAL A 117 -9.25 6.03 -12.31
N LEU A 118 -10.13 5.34 -13.04
CA LEU A 118 -9.75 4.28 -13.98
C LEU A 118 -8.87 4.75 -15.14
N GLU A 119 -8.90 6.03 -15.52
CA GLU A 119 -8.08 6.61 -16.58
C GLU A 119 -6.78 7.23 -16.07
N CYS A 120 -6.62 7.43 -14.75
CA CYS A 120 -5.44 8.09 -14.19
C CYS A 120 -4.18 7.23 -14.33
N VAL A 121 -3.19 7.70 -15.09
CA VAL A 121 -1.93 6.96 -15.38
C VAL A 121 -0.76 7.36 -14.48
N ASP A 122 -0.99 8.31 -13.56
CA ASP A 122 0.04 8.80 -12.65
C ASP A 122 -0.05 8.09 -11.28
N PRO A 123 0.91 7.24 -10.91
CA PRO A 123 0.89 6.53 -9.64
C PRO A 123 0.94 7.46 -8.43
N ASP A 124 1.66 8.60 -8.51
CA ASP A 124 1.78 9.51 -7.37
C ASP A 124 0.46 10.23 -7.09
N THR A 125 -0.26 10.62 -8.15
CA THR A 125 -1.63 11.14 -8.02
C THR A 125 -2.57 10.11 -7.38
N LEU A 126 -2.50 8.86 -7.81
CA LEU A 126 -3.32 7.79 -7.27
C LEU A 126 -3.00 7.49 -5.80
N ASP A 127 -1.75 7.62 -5.38
CA ASP A 127 -1.33 7.48 -3.99
C ASP A 127 -1.92 8.60 -3.12
N VAL A 128 -1.83 9.86 -3.57
CA VAL A 128 -2.44 11.00 -2.88
C VAL A 128 -3.96 10.83 -2.76
N TRP A 129 -4.62 10.33 -3.81
CA TRP A 129 -6.06 10.05 -3.75
C TRP A 129 -6.38 8.94 -2.77
N PHE A 130 -5.57 7.88 -2.70
CA PHE A 130 -5.74 6.83 -1.71
C PHE A 130 -5.64 7.35 -0.28
N GLU A 131 -4.59 8.12 0.03
CA GLU A 131 -4.42 8.72 1.37
C GLU A 131 -5.61 9.61 1.76
N ARG A 132 -6.08 10.46 0.84
CA ARG A 132 -7.27 11.30 1.08
C ARG A 132 -8.52 10.46 1.25
N ALA A 133 -8.69 9.41 0.45
CA ALA A 133 -9.84 8.50 0.50
C ALA A 133 -9.96 7.75 1.83
N ILE A 134 -8.93 7.72 2.70
CA ILE A 134 -9.03 7.16 4.05
C ILE A 134 -9.97 8.00 4.93
N THR A 135 -10.04 9.31 4.71
CA THR A 135 -10.79 10.24 5.60
C THR A 135 -11.82 11.10 4.88
N ALA A 136 -11.71 11.27 3.56
CA ALA A 136 -12.59 12.11 2.75
C ALA A 136 -14.07 11.73 2.90
N ARG A 137 -14.98 12.70 2.88
CA ARG A 137 -16.43 12.49 2.94
C ARG A 137 -17.10 12.54 1.56
N SER A 138 -16.34 12.91 0.53
CA SER A 138 -16.80 12.99 -0.85
C SER A 138 -15.65 12.74 -1.83
N THR A 139 -15.98 12.40 -3.07
CA THR A 139 -14.99 12.29 -4.16
C THR A 139 -14.30 13.62 -4.48
N ALA A 140 -14.98 14.76 -4.28
CA ALA A 140 -14.38 16.08 -4.44
C ALA A 140 -13.22 16.31 -3.46
N GLU A 141 -13.38 15.93 -2.19
CA GLU A 141 -12.32 16.00 -1.18
C GLU A 141 -11.14 15.08 -1.54
N VAL A 142 -11.39 13.90 -2.13
CA VAL A 142 -10.35 12.99 -2.63
C VAL A 142 -9.53 13.66 -3.74
N PHE A 143 -10.22 14.20 -4.74
CA PHE A 143 -9.57 14.79 -5.90
C PHE A 143 -8.90 16.14 -5.60
N GLY A 144 -9.19 16.74 -4.44
CA GLY A 144 -8.74 18.09 -4.10
C GLY A 144 -9.47 19.17 -4.91
N ASP A 145 -10.65 18.83 -5.41
CA ASP A 145 -11.49 19.78 -6.12
C ASP A 145 -12.01 20.80 -5.09
N ARG A 146 -11.90 22.09 -5.41
CA ARG A 146 -12.40 23.15 -4.52
C ARG A 146 -13.93 23.00 -4.44
N PRO A 147 -14.56 23.06 -3.24
CA PRO A 147 -16.02 23.08 -3.18
C PRO A 147 -16.52 24.28 -3.97
N ALA A 148 -17.45 24.01 -4.91
CA ALA A 148 -18.17 25.04 -5.65
C ALA A 148 -19.09 25.85 -4.73
#